data_AF-A0AAF0V6K0-F1
#
_entry.id   AF-A0AAF0V6K0-F1
#
_cell.length_a   1.000
_cell.length_b   1.000
_cell.length_c   1.000
_cell.angle_alpha   90.00
_cell.angle_beta   90.00
_cell.angle_gamma   90.00
#
_symmetry.space_group_name_H-M   'P 1'
#
loop_
_entity.id
_entity.type
_entity.pdbx_description
1 polymer ?
#
loop_
_entity_poly.entity_id
_entity_poly.type
_entity_poly.pdbx_seq_one_letter_code
_entity_poly.pdbx_strand_id
1 'polypeptide(L)'
;MGGPTVHAGQSSTGFWGFDPRAKTTGRGLTYGPAAGGAPRTTRMDRGSPYSPWVAPATSGYLLSFGVLCEAQYFQNVMRVGFRMRSTLVAAIFRKSVRLTLEDRKQFPSGKITNMITTDANALQQVCQQLHVIWSAPFRIVIAMVLLYQQLGLASLLGALMLVLMIPMQTIIVSYMRKLSKEGLQYTDKRVGLTNEILAAMDVVKCYAWEKSFQSKVQGLRNGELSWFRKAQLLAAFNNFMLNSIPVLVTVISFGGFTLLGGNLTAARAFSSLSLFAILRFPLNMLPNIITQQFTSSNFLLTLTTVSRRLCRTILLFIEEYFRYVGLSISAFYMELINHPKLFL
;
A
#
# COMPACT_ATOMS: atom_id res chain seq x y z
N MET A 1 -26.25 13.71 -2.36
CA MET A 1 -25.97 14.82 -1.43
C MET A 1 -24.49 15.11 -1.48
N GLY A 2 -24.10 16.10 -2.30
CA GLY A 2 -22.71 16.53 -2.46
C GLY A 2 -22.37 17.57 -1.41
N GLY A 3 -21.29 17.33 -0.67
CA GLY A 3 -20.60 18.32 0.17
C GLY A 3 -19.27 18.71 -0.49
N PRO A 4 -18.71 19.89 -0.18
CA PRO A 4 -17.66 20.49 -0.97
C PRO A 4 -16.29 19.84 -0.70
N THR A 5 -15.60 19.48 -1.77
CA THR A 5 -14.19 19.11 -1.79
C THR A 5 -13.34 20.36 -1.64
N VAL A 6 -12.83 20.60 -0.43
CA VAL A 6 -11.78 21.59 -0.18
C VAL A 6 -10.45 21.00 -0.63
N HIS A 7 -9.91 21.51 -1.73
CA HIS A 7 -8.54 21.26 -2.15
C HIS A 7 -7.58 21.98 -1.20
N ALA A 8 -7.00 21.24 -0.25
CA ALA A 8 -5.82 21.70 0.48
C ALA A 8 -4.58 21.40 -0.38
N GLY A 9 -4.04 22.45 -1.01
CA GLY A 9 -2.74 22.41 -1.66
C GLY A 9 -1.65 22.17 -0.61
N GLN A 10 -0.92 21.07 -0.73
CA GLN A 10 0.32 20.86 0.00
C GLN A 10 1.40 21.74 -0.63
N SER A 11 1.76 22.79 0.11
CA SER A 11 2.92 23.62 -0.15
C SER A 11 4.19 22.81 0.09
N SER A 12 5.03 22.78 -0.94
CA SER A 12 6.43 22.39 -0.90
C SER A 12 7.19 23.25 0.09
N THR A 13 7.69 22.65 1.17
CA THR A 13 8.67 23.29 2.07
C THR A 13 10.03 23.31 1.38
N GLY A 14 10.27 24.35 0.58
CA GLY A 14 11.60 24.78 0.19
C GLY A 14 12.30 25.42 1.39
N PHE A 15 13.18 24.67 2.04
CA PHE A 15 14.02 25.19 3.12
C PHE A 15 15.36 25.65 2.56
N TRP A 16 15.35 26.80 1.86
CA TRP A 16 16.55 27.55 1.49
C TRP A 16 16.25 29.05 1.64
N GLY A 17 16.50 29.57 2.84
CA GLY A 17 16.57 31.01 3.11
C GLY A 17 18.00 31.39 3.46
N PHE A 18 18.77 31.80 2.47
CA PHE A 18 20.02 32.55 2.67
C PHE A 18 19.62 34.00 2.94
N ASP A 19 19.85 34.51 4.15
CA ASP A 19 19.70 35.94 4.47
C ASP A 19 21.09 36.59 4.53
N PRO A 20 21.45 37.48 3.58
CA PRO A 20 22.74 38.13 3.53
C PRO A 20 22.66 39.57 4.08
N ARG A 21 22.19 39.80 5.31
CA ARG A 21 22.32 41.11 5.98
C ARG A 21 22.07 41.04 7.50
N ALA A 22 23.11 40.69 8.26
CA ALA A 22 23.14 40.95 9.70
C ALA A 22 24.56 41.38 10.17
N LYS A 23 24.87 42.66 9.96
CA LYS A 23 25.77 43.49 10.78
C LYS A 23 24.82 44.52 11.42
N THR A 24 24.78 44.86 12.70
CA THR A 24 25.76 45.06 13.79
C THR A 24 24.90 45.18 15.08
N THR A 25 25.36 44.87 16.29
CA THR A 25 25.85 45.86 17.29
C THR A 25 26.18 45.09 18.58
N GLY A 26 27.33 45.37 19.19
CA GLY A 26 27.96 44.52 20.21
C GLY A 26 27.74 44.90 21.68
N ARG A 27 28.42 44.15 22.55
CA ARG A 27 29.02 44.58 23.83
C ARG A 27 30.14 43.60 24.17
N GLY A 28 31.31 44.15 24.48
CA GLY A 28 32.55 43.40 24.64
C GLY A 28 32.78 42.83 26.04
N LEU A 29 33.74 41.89 26.08
CA LEU A 29 34.59 41.62 27.23
C LEU A 29 36.00 41.35 26.69
N THR A 30 36.95 42.16 27.14
CA THR A 30 38.38 42.20 26.80
C THR A 30 39.19 41.18 27.60
N TYR A 31 40.25 40.59 27.02
CA TYR A 31 41.56 40.36 27.67
C TYR A 31 42.68 40.09 26.63
N GLY A 32 43.73 40.93 26.66
CA GLY A 32 45.16 40.57 26.57
C GLY A 32 45.82 40.20 25.23
N PRO A 33 46.91 40.88 24.80
CA PRO A 33 47.64 40.60 23.56
C PRO A 33 48.85 39.67 23.80
N ALA A 34 49.15 38.76 22.85
CA ALA A 34 50.51 38.46 22.37
C ALA A 34 50.57 37.20 21.50
N ALA A 35 51.54 37.23 20.58
CA ALA A 35 52.11 36.16 19.77
C ALA A 35 51.45 35.93 18.40
N GLY A 36 52.06 36.58 17.40
CA GLY A 36 51.87 36.29 16.00
C GLY A 36 52.19 34.83 15.68
N GLY A 37 51.16 34.09 15.33
CA GLY A 37 51.24 32.88 14.53
C GLY A 37 50.27 33.06 13.38
N ALA A 38 50.79 33.21 12.16
CA ALA A 38 49.97 33.21 10.95
C ALA A 38 49.01 32.01 11.01
N PRO A 39 47.73 32.15 10.63
CA PRO A 39 46.83 31.02 10.59
C PRO A 39 47.43 29.98 9.64
N ARG A 40 47.86 28.84 10.19
CA ARG A 40 48.16 27.64 9.41
C ARG A 40 46.91 27.38 8.58
N THR A 41 47.00 27.71 7.30
CA THR A 41 46.05 27.27 6.30
C THR A 41 45.94 25.77 6.46
N THR A 42 44.76 25.30 6.85
CA THR A 42 44.43 23.90 6.83
C THR A 42 44.78 23.39 5.45
N ARG A 43 45.81 22.55 5.41
CA ARG A 43 46.25 21.82 4.24
C ARG A 43 45.00 21.15 3.67
N MET A 44 44.45 21.71 2.59
CA MET A 44 43.47 21.00 1.77
C MET A 44 44.14 19.69 1.40
N ASP A 45 43.62 18.58 1.92
CA ASP A 45 44.03 17.25 1.53
C ASP A 45 43.91 17.15 0.00
N ARG A 46 45.05 17.22 -0.68
CA ARG A 46 45.17 16.86 -2.09
C ARG A 46 44.92 15.36 -2.16
N GLY A 47 43.78 14.93 -2.71
CA GLY A 47 43.56 13.50 -2.84
C GLY A 47 42.23 13.00 -3.38
N SER A 48 41.54 13.71 -4.29
CA SER A 48 40.73 13.02 -5.29
C SER A 48 40.86 13.74 -6.65
N PRO A 49 41.12 13.02 -7.76
CA PRO A 49 41.37 13.64 -9.07
C PRO A 49 40.10 14.13 -9.79
N TYR A 50 38.96 14.24 -9.09
CA TYR A 50 37.66 14.53 -9.67
C TYR A 50 37.16 15.91 -9.22
N SER A 51 36.51 16.66 -10.12
CA SER A 51 35.96 17.97 -9.77
C SER A 51 34.86 17.84 -8.71
N PRO A 52 34.66 18.83 -7.81
CA PRO A 52 33.67 18.76 -6.73
C PRO A 52 32.23 18.46 -7.18
N TRP A 53 31.94 18.67 -8.47
CA TRP A 53 30.63 18.47 -9.08
C TRP A 53 30.42 17.06 -9.65
N VAL A 54 31.47 16.25 -9.82
CA VAL A 54 31.35 14.91 -10.44
C VAL A 54 30.50 13.96 -9.58
N ALA A 55 30.75 13.89 -8.28
CA ALA A 55 30.03 12.95 -7.40
C ALA A 55 28.52 13.31 -7.23
N PRO A 56 28.12 14.58 -7.03
CA PRO A 56 26.71 14.95 -7.03
C PRO A 56 26.03 14.76 -8.39
N ALA A 57 26.72 15.11 -9.50
CA ALA A 57 26.16 14.96 -10.84
C ALA A 57 25.92 13.48 -11.18
N THR A 58 26.91 12.62 -10.96
CA THR A 58 26.77 11.17 -11.19
C THR A 58 25.67 10.54 -10.32
N SER A 59 25.57 10.94 -9.05
CA SER A 59 24.47 10.51 -8.16
C SER A 59 23.10 10.97 -8.69
N GLY A 60 22.99 12.21 -9.18
CA GLY A 60 21.77 12.75 -9.77
C GLY A 60 21.34 12.02 -11.05
N TYR A 61 22.30 11.70 -11.93
CA TYR A 61 22.03 10.91 -13.13
C TYR A 61 21.60 9.48 -12.80
N LEU A 62 22.25 8.84 -11.83
CA LEU A 62 21.90 7.48 -11.39
C LEU A 62 20.49 7.43 -10.78
N LEU A 63 20.14 8.41 -9.93
CA LEU A 63 18.80 8.51 -9.35
C LEU A 63 17.74 8.75 -10.43
N SER A 64 17.98 9.70 -11.33
CA SER A 64 17.05 9.98 -12.45
C SER A 64 16.83 8.75 -13.33
N PHE A 65 17.91 8.03 -13.66
CA PHE A 65 17.84 6.80 -14.43
C PHE A 65 17.05 5.70 -13.70
N GLY A 66 17.27 5.54 -12.40
CA GLY A 66 16.52 4.61 -11.56
C GLY A 66 15.02 4.91 -11.53
N VAL A 67 14.65 6.18 -11.36
CA VAL A 67 13.25 6.62 -11.36
C VAL A 67 12.58 6.36 -12.72
N LEU A 68 13.27 6.62 -13.83
CA LEU A 68 12.75 6.34 -15.17
C LEU A 68 12.54 4.84 -15.40
N CYS A 69 13.47 4.00 -14.93
CA CYS A 69 13.33 2.55 -15.02
C CYS A 69 12.12 2.04 -14.20
N GLU A 70 11.93 2.57 -12.99
CA GLU A 70 10.79 2.22 -12.14
C GLU A 70 9.45 2.68 -12.76
N ALA A 71 9.40 3.89 -13.31
CA ALA A 71 8.23 4.40 -14.02
C ALA A 71 7.89 3.55 -15.25
N GLN A 72 8.89 3.18 -16.06
CA GLN A 72 8.71 2.32 -17.22
C GLN A 72 8.23 0.91 -16.82
N TYR A 73 8.81 0.34 -15.76
CA TYR A 73 8.34 -0.91 -15.17
C TYR A 73 6.86 -0.83 -14.79
N PHE A 74 6.46 0.21 -14.04
CA PHE A 74 5.08 0.39 -13.60
C PHE A 74 4.12 0.53 -14.78
N GLN A 75 4.52 1.31 -15.81
CA GLN A 75 3.71 1.48 -17.02
C GLN A 75 3.54 0.16 -17.80
N ASN A 76 4.59 -0.67 -17.88
CA ASN A 76 4.52 -1.96 -18.55
C ASN A 76 3.58 -2.93 -17.84
N VAL A 77 3.75 -3.04 -16.52
CA VAL A 77 2.93 -3.92 -15.68
C VAL A 77 1.47 -3.47 -15.66
N MET A 78 1.22 -2.16 -15.60
CA MET A 78 -0.13 -1.59 -15.76
C MET A 78 -0.75 -1.94 -17.11
N ARG A 79 -0.02 -1.72 -18.22
CA ARG A 79 -0.50 -2.03 -19.58
C ARG A 79 -0.87 -3.50 -19.73
N VAL A 80 -0.05 -4.41 -19.23
CA VAL A 80 -0.34 -5.85 -19.28
C VAL A 80 -1.59 -6.18 -18.46
N GLY A 81 -1.68 -5.69 -17.21
CA GLY A 81 -2.85 -5.91 -16.37
C GLY A 81 -4.15 -5.48 -17.04
N PHE A 82 -4.18 -4.27 -17.62
CA PHE A 82 -5.36 -3.76 -18.31
C PHE A 82 -5.70 -4.56 -19.57
N ARG A 83 -4.71 -4.94 -20.38
CA ARG A 83 -4.92 -5.80 -21.57
C ARG A 83 -5.50 -7.15 -21.18
N MET A 84 -4.97 -7.77 -20.12
CA MET A 84 -5.47 -9.05 -19.62
C MET A 84 -6.93 -8.95 -19.18
N ARG A 85 -7.29 -7.92 -18.40
CA ARG A 85 -8.68 -7.69 -17.99
C ARG A 85 -9.61 -7.49 -19.18
N SER A 86 -9.25 -6.63 -20.13
CA SER A 86 -10.09 -6.35 -21.30
C SER A 86 -10.35 -7.62 -22.12
N THR A 87 -9.32 -8.43 -22.36
CA THR A 87 -9.46 -9.72 -23.05
C THR A 87 -10.34 -10.68 -22.26
N LEU A 88 -10.13 -10.79 -20.95
CA LEU A 88 -10.91 -11.66 -20.06
C LEU A 88 -12.39 -11.29 -20.05
N VAL A 89 -12.71 -10.01 -19.86
CA VAL A 89 -14.09 -9.50 -19.86
C VAL A 89 -14.76 -9.78 -21.21
N ALA A 90 -14.09 -9.48 -22.33
CA ALA A 90 -14.60 -9.76 -23.66
C ALA A 90 -14.84 -11.27 -23.88
N ALA A 91 -13.95 -12.12 -23.39
CA ALA A 91 -14.05 -13.56 -23.55
C ALA A 91 -15.16 -14.18 -22.67
N ILE A 92 -15.32 -13.72 -21.43
CA ILE A 92 -16.44 -14.09 -20.54
C ILE A 92 -17.76 -13.65 -21.18
N PHE A 93 -17.84 -12.42 -21.68
CA PHE A 93 -19.05 -11.90 -22.34
C PHE A 93 -19.40 -12.69 -23.60
N ARG A 94 -18.42 -13.00 -24.46
CA ARG A 94 -18.66 -13.86 -25.64
C ARG A 94 -19.15 -15.25 -25.25
N LYS A 95 -18.64 -15.82 -24.15
CA LYS A 95 -19.06 -17.12 -23.66
C LYS A 95 -20.46 -17.06 -23.05
N SER A 96 -20.81 -16.00 -22.31
CA SER A 96 -22.11 -15.86 -21.64
C SER A 96 -23.28 -15.82 -22.63
N VAL A 97 -23.08 -15.22 -23.80
CA VAL A 97 -24.08 -15.17 -24.89
C VAL A 97 -24.30 -16.54 -25.56
N ARG A 98 -23.35 -17.49 -25.41
CA ARG A 98 -23.40 -18.83 -26.02
C ARG A 98 -23.58 -19.95 -25.00
N LEU A 99 -24.05 -19.64 -23.78
CA LEU A 99 -24.30 -20.65 -22.75
C LEU A 99 -25.55 -21.48 -23.09
N THR A 100 -25.47 -22.78 -22.82
CA THR A 100 -26.63 -23.68 -22.92
C THR A 100 -27.63 -23.38 -21.79
N LEU A 101 -28.87 -23.85 -21.91
CA LEU A 101 -29.90 -23.66 -20.87
C LEU A 101 -29.51 -24.31 -19.54
N GLU A 102 -28.82 -25.46 -19.58
CA GLU A 102 -28.32 -26.15 -18.39
C GLU A 102 -27.19 -25.37 -17.72
N ASP A 103 -26.23 -24.86 -18.50
CA ASP A 103 -25.14 -24.02 -17.98
C ASP A 103 -25.67 -22.71 -17.41
N ARG A 104 -26.74 -22.15 -17.98
CA ARG A 104 -27.37 -20.90 -17.50
C ARG A 104 -27.96 -21.05 -16.10
N LYS A 105 -28.36 -22.27 -15.70
CA LYS A 105 -28.78 -22.58 -14.32
C LYS A 105 -27.60 -22.55 -13.34
N GLN A 106 -26.42 -23.00 -13.77
CA GLN A 106 -25.19 -22.98 -12.95
C GLN A 106 -24.49 -21.62 -12.92
N PHE A 107 -24.69 -20.80 -13.96
CA PHE A 107 -24.12 -19.46 -14.11
C PHE A 107 -25.21 -18.40 -14.31
N PRO A 108 -25.94 -18.03 -13.25
CA PRO A 108 -26.94 -16.98 -13.31
C PRO A 108 -26.29 -15.62 -13.61
N SER A 109 -27.09 -14.67 -14.14
CA SER A 109 -26.62 -13.34 -14.55
C SER A 109 -25.77 -12.63 -13.49
N GLY A 110 -26.17 -12.70 -12.20
CA GLY A 110 -25.40 -12.11 -11.11
C GLY A 110 -24.00 -12.69 -10.93
N LYS A 111 -23.83 -14.01 -11.12
CA LYS A 111 -22.52 -14.68 -11.04
C LYS A 111 -21.62 -14.24 -12.19
N ILE A 112 -22.16 -14.11 -13.41
CA ILE A 112 -21.42 -13.63 -14.59
C ILE A 112 -20.99 -12.17 -14.40
N THR A 113 -21.88 -11.31 -13.88
CA THR A 113 -21.55 -9.92 -13.58
C THR A 113 -20.41 -9.84 -12.55
N ASN A 114 -20.47 -10.63 -11.47
CA ASN A 114 -19.39 -10.66 -10.49
C ASN A 114 -18.04 -11.12 -11.08
N MET A 115 -18.05 -12.11 -11.99
CA MET A 115 -16.84 -12.54 -12.70
C MET A 115 -16.21 -11.40 -13.53
N ILE A 116 -17.05 -10.57 -14.16
CA ILE A 116 -16.59 -9.42 -14.98
C ILE A 116 -16.12 -8.25 -14.11
N THR A 117 -16.81 -7.94 -13.01
CA THR A 117 -16.53 -6.74 -12.21
C THR A 117 -15.50 -6.97 -11.12
N THR A 118 -15.60 -8.08 -10.40
CA THR A 118 -14.83 -8.35 -9.18
C THR A 118 -13.65 -9.25 -9.50
N ASP A 119 -13.91 -10.40 -10.10
CA ASP A 119 -12.88 -11.43 -10.24
C ASP A 119 -11.85 -11.07 -11.31
N ALA A 120 -12.30 -10.52 -12.45
CA ALA A 120 -11.40 -9.99 -13.48
C ALA A 120 -10.53 -8.82 -12.97
N ASN A 121 -11.06 -8.00 -12.06
CA ASN A 121 -10.31 -6.92 -11.42
C ASN A 121 -9.28 -7.47 -10.41
N ALA A 122 -9.64 -8.49 -9.63
CA ALA A 122 -8.69 -9.17 -8.74
C ALA A 122 -7.52 -9.77 -9.53
N LEU A 123 -7.81 -10.47 -10.64
CA LEU A 123 -6.77 -11.04 -11.50
C LEU A 123 -5.89 -9.96 -12.15
N GLN A 124 -6.47 -8.83 -12.57
CA GLN A 124 -5.69 -7.67 -13.03
C GLN A 124 -4.68 -7.23 -11.96
N GLN A 125 -5.14 -7.04 -10.71
CA GLN A 125 -4.29 -6.56 -9.63
C GLN A 125 -3.18 -7.54 -9.27
N VAL A 126 -3.47 -8.86 -9.29
CA VAL A 126 -2.45 -9.89 -9.07
C VAL A 126 -1.37 -9.83 -10.14
N CYS A 127 -1.73 -9.73 -11.43
CA CYS A 127 -0.73 -9.53 -12.48
C CYS A 127 0.07 -8.24 -12.32
N GLN A 128 -0.56 -7.18 -11.80
CA GLN A 128 0.13 -5.93 -11.54
C GLN A 128 1.11 -5.99 -10.36
N GLN A 129 0.92 -6.93 -9.43
CA GLN A 129 1.77 -7.09 -8.24
C GLN A 129 2.71 -8.28 -8.30
N LEU A 130 2.65 -9.05 -9.37
CA LEU A 130 3.30 -10.35 -9.46
C LEU A 130 4.81 -10.28 -9.20
N HIS A 131 5.48 -9.26 -9.74
CA HIS A 131 6.92 -9.09 -9.57
C HIS A 131 7.33 -8.72 -8.14
N VAL A 132 6.39 -8.24 -7.31
CA VAL A 132 6.65 -7.96 -5.89
C VAL A 132 6.93 -9.24 -5.13
N ILE A 133 6.31 -10.36 -5.49
CA ILE A 133 6.45 -11.64 -4.77
C ILE A 133 7.91 -12.11 -4.71
N TRP A 134 8.62 -12.06 -5.83
CA TRP A 134 10.02 -12.50 -5.88
C TRP A 134 11.00 -11.37 -5.58
N SER A 135 10.68 -10.11 -5.92
CA SER A 135 11.58 -8.97 -5.67
C SER A 135 11.58 -8.49 -4.21
N ALA A 136 10.49 -8.67 -3.47
CA ALA A 136 10.39 -8.26 -2.07
C ALA A 136 11.43 -8.96 -1.17
N PRO A 137 11.64 -10.29 -1.25
CA PRO A 137 12.73 -10.98 -0.53
C PRO A 137 14.10 -10.35 -0.79
N PHE A 138 14.45 -10.08 -2.06
CA PHE A 138 15.74 -9.45 -2.39
C PHE A 138 15.85 -8.05 -1.79
N ARG A 139 14.80 -7.24 -1.87
CA ARG A 139 14.76 -5.90 -1.25
C ARG A 139 14.96 -5.97 0.27
N ILE A 140 14.29 -6.91 0.94
CA ILE A 140 14.40 -7.10 2.39
C ILE A 140 15.83 -7.52 2.76
N VAL A 141 16.40 -8.52 2.08
CA VAL A 141 17.75 -9.02 2.38
C VAL A 141 18.81 -7.92 2.17
N ILE A 142 18.79 -7.25 1.02
CA ILE A 142 19.78 -6.19 0.72
C ILE A 142 19.67 -5.06 1.73
N ALA A 143 18.46 -4.58 2.02
CA ALA A 143 18.28 -3.48 2.94
C ALA A 143 18.59 -3.87 4.40
N MET A 144 18.37 -5.12 4.81
CA MET A 144 18.79 -5.63 6.11
C MET A 144 20.32 -5.70 6.24
N VAL A 145 21.03 -6.16 5.21
CA VAL A 145 22.51 -6.17 5.20
C VAL A 145 23.07 -4.75 5.32
N LEU A 146 22.52 -3.80 4.55
CA LEU A 146 22.93 -2.39 4.62
C LEU A 146 22.58 -1.75 5.97
N LEU A 147 21.42 -2.06 6.56
CA LEU A 147 21.05 -1.59 7.90
C LEU A 147 22.01 -2.11 8.96
N TYR A 148 22.39 -3.39 8.87
CA TYR A 148 23.33 -4.00 9.79
C TYR A 148 24.71 -3.34 9.70
N GLN A 149 25.16 -2.96 8.51
CA GLN A 149 26.41 -2.20 8.34
C GLN A 149 26.36 -0.80 8.99
N GLN A 150 25.19 -0.17 9.06
CA GLN A 150 25.05 1.19 9.62
C GLN A 150 24.83 1.21 11.14
N LEU A 151 24.03 0.28 11.66
CA LEU A 151 23.54 0.26 13.04
C LEU A 151 23.99 -0.98 13.84
N GLY A 152 24.69 -1.94 13.22
CA GLY A 152 25.10 -3.18 13.86
C GLY A 152 23.92 -3.97 14.43
N LEU A 153 24.08 -4.48 15.65
CA LEU A 153 23.05 -5.23 16.39
C LEU A 153 21.75 -4.42 16.62
N ALA A 154 21.83 -3.09 16.70
CA ALA A 154 20.64 -2.25 16.87
C ALA A 154 19.69 -2.29 15.66
N SER A 155 20.18 -2.66 14.47
CA SER A 155 19.33 -2.87 13.28
C SER A 155 18.32 -4.01 13.48
N LEU A 156 18.70 -5.04 14.24
CA LEU A 156 17.83 -6.19 14.54
C LEU A 156 16.66 -5.80 15.43
N LEU A 157 16.84 -4.84 16.35
CA LEU A 157 15.75 -4.32 17.19
C LEU A 157 14.70 -3.59 16.33
N GLY A 158 15.16 -2.78 15.37
CA GLY A 158 14.29 -2.11 14.40
C GLY A 158 13.53 -3.08 13.49
N ALA A 159 14.24 -4.09 12.98
CA ALA A 159 13.65 -5.14 12.15
C ALA A 159 12.63 -5.99 12.93
N LEU A 160 12.95 -6.36 14.17
CA LEU A 160 12.04 -7.08 15.07
C LEU A 160 10.77 -6.26 15.31
N MET A 161 10.89 -4.96 15.55
CA MET A 161 9.73 -4.09 15.69
C MET A 161 8.86 -4.05 14.43
N LEU A 162 9.47 -3.94 13.25
CA LEU A 162 8.73 -4.01 11.99
C LEU A 162 7.97 -5.33 11.83
N VAL A 163 8.58 -6.46 12.20
CA VAL A 163 7.93 -7.78 12.17
C VAL A 163 6.78 -7.87 13.17
N LEU A 164 6.95 -7.37 14.40
CA LEU A 164 5.91 -7.34 15.43
C LEU A 164 4.71 -6.45 15.08
N MET A 165 4.91 -5.43 14.24
CA MET A 165 3.82 -4.58 13.75
C MET A 165 2.89 -5.31 12.77
N ILE A 166 3.37 -6.33 12.05
CA ILE A 166 2.57 -7.11 11.09
C ILE A 166 1.37 -7.83 11.75
N PRO A 167 1.55 -8.66 12.81
CA PRO A 167 0.41 -9.33 13.45
C PRO A 167 -0.53 -8.32 14.10
N MET A 168 0.00 -7.27 14.74
CA MET A 168 -0.81 -6.20 15.32
C MET A 168 -1.70 -5.53 14.27
N GLN A 169 -1.13 -5.17 13.11
CA GLN A 169 -1.85 -4.59 11.98
C GLN A 169 -2.90 -5.56 11.43
N THR A 170 -2.58 -6.85 11.35
CA THR A 170 -3.49 -7.89 10.87
C THR A 170 -4.71 -8.04 11.77
N ILE A 171 -4.52 -8.00 13.09
CA ILE A 171 -5.61 -8.05 14.07
C ILE A 171 -6.54 -6.85 13.88
N ILE A 172 -5.99 -5.63 13.79
CA ILE A 172 -6.79 -4.40 13.57
C ILE A 172 -7.61 -4.51 12.29
N VAL A 173 -6.98 -4.89 11.18
CA VAL A 173 -7.65 -5.05 9.88
C VAL A 173 -8.73 -6.15 9.94
N SER A 174 -8.49 -7.24 10.65
CA SER A 174 -9.50 -8.30 10.83
C SER A 174 -10.74 -7.80 11.57
N TYR A 175 -10.53 -6.98 12.61
CA TYR A 175 -11.61 -6.36 13.35
C TYR A 175 -12.36 -5.32 12.52
N MET A 176 -11.65 -4.54 11.69
CA MET A 176 -12.26 -3.65 10.71
C MET A 176 -13.15 -4.41 9.73
N ARG A 177 -12.68 -5.54 9.17
CA ARG A 177 -13.47 -6.39 8.26
C ARG A 177 -14.73 -6.94 8.93
N LYS A 178 -14.62 -7.40 10.18
CA LYS A 178 -15.78 -7.86 10.97
C LYS A 178 -16.80 -6.73 11.14
N LEU A 179 -16.33 -5.56 11.54
CA LEU A 179 -17.18 -4.41 11.76
C LEU A 179 -17.85 -3.96 10.46
N SER A 180 -17.14 -3.94 9.33
CA SER A 180 -17.72 -3.68 8.00
C SER A 180 -18.86 -4.64 7.66
N LYS A 181 -18.72 -5.93 7.99
CA LYS A 181 -19.78 -6.93 7.76
C LYS A 181 -21.02 -6.67 8.64
N GLU A 182 -20.82 -6.30 9.90
CA GLU A 182 -21.92 -5.93 10.80
C GLU A 182 -22.64 -4.66 10.32
N GLY A 183 -21.90 -3.68 9.80
CA GLY A 183 -22.46 -2.42 9.29
C GLY A 183 -23.45 -2.60 8.15
N LEU A 184 -23.16 -3.53 7.24
CA LEU A 184 -24.06 -3.85 6.14
C LEU A 184 -25.44 -4.25 6.65
N GLN A 185 -25.54 -4.99 7.76
CA GLN A 185 -26.82 -5.39 8.33
C GLN A 185 -27.64 -4.20 8.88
N TYR A 186 -26.98 -3.20 9.48
CA TYR A 186 -27.67 -1.99 9.95
C TYR A 186 -28.21 -1.17 8.77
N THR A 187 -27.39 -0.99 7.73
CA THR A 187 -27.79 -0.27 6.52
C THR A 187 -28.90 -1.02 5.78
N ASP A 188 -28.81 -2.34 5.63
CA ASP A 188 -29.83 -3.17 4.97
C ASP A 188 -31.18 -3.08 5.68
N LYS A 189 -31.21 -3.16 7.01
CA LYS A 189 -32.45 -2.99 7.80
C LYS A 189 -33.10 -1.63 7.59
N ARG A 190 -32.30 -0.55 7.62
CA ARG A 190 -32.80 0.81 7.42
C ARG A 190 -33.34 0.98 6.00
N VAL A 191 -32.59 0.55 4.99
CA VAL A 191 -32.98 0.67 3.57
C VAL A 191 -34.21 -0.19 3.29
N GLY A 192 -34.27 -1.40 3.84
CA GLY A 192 -35.43 -2.29 3.75
C GLY A 192 -36.71 -1.64 4.29
N LEU A 193 -36.69 -1.17 5.54
CA LEU A 193 -37.85 -0.47 6.12
C LEU A 193 -38.23 0.78 5.31
N THR A 194 -37.24 1.53 4.82
CA THR A 194 -37.49 2.72 4.00
C THR A 194 -38.22 2.34 2.70
N ASN A 195 -37.81 1.25 2.05
CA ASN A 195 -38.46 0.75 0.84
C ASN A 195 -39.90 0.28 1.10
N GLU A 196 -40.15 -0.40 2.23
CA GLU A 196 -41.51 -0.80 2.64
C GLU A 196 -42.44 0.41 2.83
N ILE A 197 -41.95 1.46 3.50
CA ILE A 197 -42.71 2.71 3.71
C ILE A 197 -43.01 3.38 2.36
N LEU A 198 -42.03 3.45 1.45
CA LEU A 198 -42.21 4.05 0.13
C LEU A 198 -43.22 3.26 -0.72
N ALA A 199 -43.19 1.93 -0.65
CA ALA A 199 -44.14 1.08 -1.36
C ALA A 199 -45.59 1.25 -0.86
N ALA A 200 -45.79 1.62 0.40
CA ALA A 200 -47.09 1.83 1.02
C ALA A 200 -47.41 3.32 1.30
N MET A 201 -46.80 4.25 0.56
CA MET A 201 -46.85 5.70 0.88
C MET A 201 -48.28 6.25 0.94
N ASP A 202 -49.17 5.83 0.05
CA ASP A 202 -50.56 6.29 0.03
C ASP A 202 -51.28 5.95 1.34
N VAL A 203 -51.10 4.73 1.85
CA VAL A 203 -51.65 4.29 3.15
C VAL A 203 -51.07 5.13 4.28
N VAL A 204 -49.76 5.32 4.30
CA VAL A 204 -49.09 6.12 5.33
C VAL A 204 -49.64 7.55 5.38
N LYS A 205 -49.94 8.14 4.21
CA LYS A 205 -50.55 9.47 4.09
C LYS A 205 -52.03 9.50 4.49
N CYS A 206 -52.83 8.53 4.05
CA CYS A 206 -54.25 8.44 4.39
C CYS A 206 -54.49 8.35 5.91
N TYR A 207 -53.59 7.69 6.65
CA TYR A 207 -53.68 7.54 8.11
C TYR A 207 -52.83 8.55 8.91
N ALA A 208 -52.18 9.51 8.26
CA ALA A 208 -51.28 10.49 8.89
C ALA A 208 -50.18 9.86 9.79
N TRP A 209 -49.64 8.71 9.36
CA TRP A 209 -48.64 7.93 10.11
C TRP A 209 -47.19 8.38 9.89
N GLU A 210 -46.94 9.50 9.19
CA GLU A 210 -45.58 9.89 8.78
C GLU A 210 -44.64 10.07 9.96
N LYS A 211 -45.09 10.74 11.03
CA LYS A 211 -44.26 10.97 12.23
C LYS A 211 -43.88 9.67 12.94
N SER A 212 -44.80 8.70 12.96
CA SER A 212 -44.56 7.39 13.58
C SER A 212 -43.49 6.60 12.81
N PHE A 213 -43.64 6.50 11.49
CA PHE A 213 -42.65 5.85 10.63
C PHE A 213 -41.31 6.58 10.61
N GLN A 214 -41.31 7.92 10.63
CA GLN A 214 -40.09 8.72 10.76
C GLN A 214 -39.33 8.38 12.04
N SER A 215 -40.02 8.30 13.18
CA SER A 215 -39.40 7.91 14.46
C SER A 215 -38.79 6.50 14.38
N LYS A 216 -39.49 5.56 13.76
CA LYS A 216 -39.01 4.18 13.57
C LYS A 216 -37.73 4.13 12.71
N VAL A 217 -37.69 4.88 11.61
CA VAL A 217 -36.48 5.01 10.76
C VAL A 217 -35.34 5.69 11.52
N GLN A 218 -35.64 6.73 12.31
CA GLN A 218 -34.65 7.43 13.12
C GLN A 218 -34.02 6.51 14.19
N GLY A 219 -34.80 5.61 14.79
CA GLY A 219 -34.30 4.59 15.71
C GLY A 219 -33.24 3.69 15.06
N LEU A 220 -33.52 3.19 13.85
CA LEU A 220 -32.54 2.41 13.07
C LEU A 220 -31.31 3.25 12.69
N ARG A 221 -31.52 4.51 12.31
CA ARG A 221 -30.44 5.46 11.96
C ARG A 221 -29.49 5.72 13.14
N ASN A 222 -30.01 5.82 14.36
CA ASN A 222 -29.19 6.01 15.56
C ASN A 222 -28.29 4.79 15.82
N GLY A 223 -28.83 3.57 15.66
CA GLY A 223 -28.05 2.34 15.73
C GLY A 223 -26.93 2.30 14.68
N GLU A 224 -27.27 2.58 13.43
CA GLU A 224 -26.31 2.67 12.32
C GLU A 224 -25.22 3.73 12.57
N LEU A 225 -25.58 4.92 13.07
CA LEU A 225 -24.61 5.98 13.41
C LEU A 225 -23.68 5.57 14.55
N SER A 226 -24.18 4.86 15.56
CA SER A 226 -23.35 4.36 16.66
C SER A 226 -22.31 3.34 16.17
N TRP A 227 -22.71 2.46 15.26
CA TRP A 227 -21.81 1.54 14.58
C TRP A 227 -20.80 2.30 13.70
N PHE A 228 -21.26 3.27 12.92
CA PHE A 228 -20.42 4.08 12.04
C PHE A 228 -19.34 4.83 12.82
N ARG A 229 -19.67 5.39 14.00
CA ARG A 229 -18.70 6.02 14.90
C ARG A 229 -17.61 5.04 15.35
N LYS A 230 -17.98 3.82 15.76
CA LYS A 230 -17.00 2.77 16.13
C LYS A 230 -16.09 2.42 14.95
N ALA A 231 -16.65 2.31 13.74
CA ALA A 231 -15.90 2.00 12.54
C ALA A 231 -14.91 3.11 12.15
N GLN A 232 -15.34 4.37 12.23
CA GLN A 232 -14.47 5.51 11.95
C GLN A 232 -13.39 5.67 13.01
N LEU A 233 -13.69 5.45 14.30
CA LEU A 233 -12.68 5.49 15.36
C LEU A 233 -11.61 4.42 15.15
N LEU A 234 -12.01 3.20 14.77
CA LEU A 234 -11.08 2.13 14.45
C LEU A 234 -10.24 2.44 13.20
N ALA A 235 -10.85 3.04 12.17
CA ALA A 235 -10.13 3.47 10.97
C ALA A 235 -9.13 4.61 11.26
N ALA A 236 -9.49 5.54 12.16
CA ALA A 236 -8.59 6.59 12.64
C ALA A 236 -7.42 6.00 13.44
N PHE A 237 -7.69 5.05 14.33
CA PHE A 237 -6.66 4.32 15.08
C PHE A 237 -5.70 3.56 14.14
N ASN A 238 -6.24 2.91 13.12
CA ASN A 238 -5.44 2.24 12.10
C ASN A 238 -4.51 3.22 11.36
N ASN A 239 -5.03 4.39 10.96
CA ASN A 239 -4.21 5.44 10.34
C ASN A 239 -3.14 5.97 11.29
N PHE A 240 -3.49 6.21 12.55
CA PHE A 240 -2.54 6.63 13.58
C PHE A 240 -1.39 5.62 13.69
N MET A 241 -1.70 4.33 13.84
CA MET A 241 -0.72 3.25 13.90
C MET A 241 0.22 3.26 12.68
N LEU A 242 -0.32 3.33 11.46
CA LEU A 242 0.48 3.35 10.24
C LEU A 242 1.44 4.54 10.15
N ASN A 243 1.03 5.71 10.64
CA ASN A 243 1.87 6.92 10.67
C ASN A 243 2.86 6.93 11.84
N SER A 244 2.56 6.23 12.93
CA SER A 244 3.44 6.13 14.11
C SER A 244 4.50 5.03 13.98
N ILE A 245 4.26 3.95 13.23
CA ILE A 245 5.26 2.88 12.98
C ILE A 245 6.63 3.45 12.59
N PRO A 246 6.72 4.41 11.64
CA PRO A 246 7.98 5.02 11.29
C PRO A 246 8.80 5.58 12.44
N VAL A 247 8.11 6.26 13.34
CA VAL A 247 8.69 6.96 14.48
C VAL A 247 9.09 5.97 15.56
N LEU A 248 8.28 4.95 15.82
CA LEU A 248 8.59 3.92 16.81
C LEU A 248 9.84 3.12 16.40
N VAL A 249 9.92 2.72 15.13
CA VAL A 249 11.08 1.96 14.61
C VAL A 249 12.36 2.78 14.72
N THR A 250 12.33 4.07 14.40
CA THR A 250 13.53 4.92 14.50
C THR A 250 13.94 5.18 15.93
N VAL A 251 13.00 5.49 16.83
CA VAL A 251 13.29 5.72 18.26
C VAL A 251 13.92 4.47 18.89
N ILE A 252 13.37 3.29 18.62
CA ILE A 252 13.89 2.03 19.18
C ILE A 252 15.25 1.66 18.58
N SER A 253 15.43 1.83 17.29
CA SER A 253 16.70 1.49 16.62
C SER A 253 17.82 2.44 17.03
N PHE A 254 17.56 3.75 17.02
CA PHE A 254 18.55 4.76 17.38
C PHE A 254 18.83 4.76 18.88
N GLY A 255 17.79 4.61 19.71
CA GLY A 255 17.95 4.44 21.15
C GLY A 255 18.74 3.18 21.51
N GLY A 256 18.46 2.06 20.85
CA GLY A 256 19.25 0.84 21.02
C GLY A 256 20.72 1.02 20.59
N PHE A 257 20.97 1.73 19.50
CA PHE A 257 22.32 2.00 19.01
C PHE A 257 23.13 2.89 19.97
N THR A 258 22.52 3.94 20.52
CA THR A 258 23.20 4.83 21.48
C THR A 258 23.45 4.14 22.81
N LEU A 259 22.51 3.31 23.29
CA LEU A 259 22.68 2.52 24.51
C LEU A 259 23.82 1.48 24.39
N LEU A 260 24.05 0.94 23.19
CA LEU A 260 25.18 0.05 22.90
C LEU A 260 26.52 0.81 22.73
N GLY A 261 26.57 2.11 23.03
CA GLY A 261 27.78 2.93 22.93
C GLY A 261 28.10 3.40 21.50
N GLY A 262 27.16 3.27 20.56
CA GLY A 262 27.33 3.70 19.18
C GLY A 262 27.25 5.21 19.01
N ASN A 263 28.17 5.80 18.23
CA ASN A 263 28.11 7.21 17.87
C ASN A 263 27.19 7.42 16.65
N LEU A 264 26.03 8.03 16.91
CA LEU A 264 25.01 8.30 15.90
C LEU A 264 25.34 9.59 15.12
N THR A 265 26.09 9.45 14.03
CA THR A 265 26.36 10.55 13.11
C THR A 265 25.17 10.82 12.20
N ALA A 266 25.02 12.06 11.72
CA ALA A 266 23.95 12.45 10.80
C ALA A 266 23.90 11.55 9.54
N ALA A 267 25.07 11.21 8.98
CA ALA A 267 25.17 10.31 7.83
C ALA A 267 24.56 8.93 8.12
N ARG A 268 24.82 8.34 9.29
CA ARG A 268 24.25 7.05 9.70
C ARG A 268 22.76 7.15 9.97
N ALA A 269 22.31 8.21 10.63
CA ALA A 269 20.90 8.42 10.96
C ALA A 269 20.03 8.59 9.69
N PHE A 270 20.44 9.44 8.75
CA PHE A 270 19.68 9.64 7.51
C PHE A 270 19.70 8.41 6.61
N SER A 271 20.86 7.74 6.47
CA SER A 271 20.97 6.53 5.65
C SER A 271 20.09 5.39 6.18
N SER A 272 20.09 5.17 7.50
CA SER A 272 19.24 4.15 8.12
C SER A 272 17.76 4.49 8.06
N LEU A 273 17.39 5.78 8.21
CA LEU A 273 16.00 6.21 8.03
C LEU A 273 15.47 5.88 6.63
N SER A 274 16.27 6.14 5.59
CA SER A 274 15.94 5.79 4.21
C SER A 274 15.81 4.28 4.02
N LEU A 275 16.71 3.49 4.61
CA LEU A 275 16.64 2.02 4.53
C LEU A 275 15.40 1.45 5.24
N PHE A 276 15.03 1.99 6.41
CA PHE A 276 13.78 1.61 7.07
C PHE A 276 12.55 1.98 6.22
N ALA A 277 12.57 3.11 5.51
CA ALA A 277 11.49 3.47 4.60
C ALA A 277 11.35 2.46 3.44
N ILE A 278 12.47 1.99 2.89
CA ILE A 278 12.48 0.95 1.84
C ILE A 278 11.88 -0.37 2.34
N LEU A 279 12.17 -0.78 3.59
CA LEU A 279 11.60 -2.00 4.18
C LEU A 279 10.08 -1.93 4.39
N ARG A 280 9.51 -0.75 4.61
CA ARG A 280 8.07 -0.63 4.91
C ARG A 280 7.16 -1.01 3.76
N PHE A 281 7.55 -0.66 2.53
CA PHE A 281 6.75 -0.93 1.35
C PHE A 281 6.39 -2.42 1.18
N PRO A 282 7.37 -3.35 1.12
CA PRO A 282 7.05 -4.78 0.99
C PRO A 282 6.25 -5.31 2.19
N LEU A 283 6.55 -4.86 3.40
CA LEU A 283 5.84 -5.31 4.62
C LEU A 283 4.36 -4.92 4.63
N ASN A 284 4.04 -3.71 4.18
CA ASN A 284 2.65 -3.23 4.09
C ASN A 284 1.88 -3.86 2.92
N MET A 285 2.57 -4.30 1.85
CA MET A 285 1.92 -4.93 0.70
C MET A 285 1.57 -6.41 0.93
N LEU A 286 2.29 -7.12 1.80
CA LEU A 286 2.09 -8.56 2.04
C LEU A 286 0.63 -8.97 2.28
N PRO A 287 -0.14 -8.31 3.18
CA PRO A 287 -1.54 -8.68 3.42
C PRO A 287 -2.44 -8.51 2.18
N ASN A 288 -2.15 -7.49 1.37
CA ASN A 288 -2.91 -7.20 0.15
C ASN A 288 -2.62 -8.24 -0.92
N ILE A 289 -1.36 -8.62 -1.10
CA ILE A 289 -0.95 -9.66 -2.05
C ILE A 289 -1.62 -10.99 -1.69
N ILE A 290 -1.59 -11.37 -0.41
CA ILE A 290 -2.21 -12.61 0.08
C ILE A 290 -3.72 -12.63 -0.23
N THR A 291 -4.43 -11.56 0.14
CA THR A 291 -5.89 -11.49 -0.08
C THR A 291 -6.25 -11.55 -1.58
N GLN A 292 -5.48 -10.88 -2.43
CA GLN A 292 -5.70 -10.86 -3.87
C GLN A 292 -5.39 -12.21 -4.51
N GLN A 293 -4.30 -12.86 -4.08
CA GLN A 293 -3.92 -14.19 -4.57
C GLN A 293 -5.00 -15.24 -4.27
N PHE A 294 -5.56 -15.24 -3.06
CA PHE A 294 -6.67 -16.11 -2.70
C PHE A 294 -7.89 -15.88 -3.61
N THR A 295 -8.23 -14.62 -3.86
CA THR A 295 -9.37 -14.25 -4.72
C THR A 295 -9.15 -14.73 -6.15
N SER A 296 -7.97 -14.49 -6.72
CA SER A 296 -7.63 -14.93 -8.08
C SER A 296 -7.59 -16.45 -8.22
N SER A 297 -7.10 -17.17 -7.21
CA SER A 297 -7.07 -18.64 -7.21
C SER A 297 -8.47 -19.24 -7.27
N ASN A 298 -9.39 -18.74 -6.43
CA ASN A 298 -10.79 -19.16 -6.45
C ASN A 298 -11.48 -18.84 -7.79
N PHE A 299 -11.14 -17.70 -8.38
CA PHE A 299 -11.65 -17.35 -9.71
C PHE A 299 -11.16 -18.30 -10.80
N LEU A 300 -9.86 -18.63 -10.84
CA LEU A 300 -9.29 -19.54 -11.83
C LEU A 300 -9.93 -20.93 -11.74
N LEU A 301 -10.17 -21.43 -10.52
CA LEU A 301 -10.91 -22.68 -10.30
C LEU A 301 -12.33 -22.59 -10.85
N THR A 302 -13.05 -21.50 -10.55
CA THR A 302 -14.41 -21.26 -11.06
C THR A 302 -14.44 -21.20 -12.60
N LEU A 303 -13.44 -20.56 -13.19
CA LEU A 303 -13.31 -20.40 -14.64
C LEU A 303 -12.97 -21.72 -15.34
N THR A 304 -12.24 -22.61 -14.67
CA THR A 304 -11.94 -23.97 -15.16
C THR A 304 -13.23 -24.80 -15.30
N THR A 305 -14.17 -24.62 -14.38
CA THR A 305 -15.51 -25.24 -14.44
C THR A 305 -16.38 -24.66 -15.56
N VAL A 306 -16.27 -23.35 -15.85
CA VAL A 306 -17.01 -22.68 -16.93
C VAL A 306 -16.49 -23.05 -18.32
N SER A 307 -15.17 -23.08 -18.50
CA SER A 307 -14.53 -23.38 -19.77
C SER A 307 -13.05 -23.67 -19.58
N ARG A 308 -12.68 -24.96 -19.66
CA ARG A 308 -11.26 -25.39 -19.67
C ARG A 308 -10.47 -24.74 -20.80
N ARG A 309 -11.09 -24.48 -21.96
CA ARG A 309 -10.44 -23.81 -23.10
C ARG A 309 -10.12 -22.34 -22.78
N LEU A 310 -11.04 -21.62 -22.13
CA LEU A 310 -10.85 -20.21 -21.73
C LEU A 310 -9.76 -20.08 -20.67
N CYS A 311 -9.80 -20.97 -19.66
CA CYS A 311 -8.79 -21.05 -18.62
C CYS A 311 -7.40 -21.34 -19.21
N ARG A 312 -7.31 -22.28 -20.15
CA ARG A 312 -6.06 -22.61 -20.84
C ARG A 312 -5.52 -21.44 -21.66
N THR A 313 -6.38 -20.67 -22.35
CA THR A 313 -5.93 -19.46 -23.07
C THR A 313 -5.41 -18.37 -22.13
N ILE A 314 -6.04 -18.18 -20.96
CA ILE A 314 -5.57 -17.20 -19.96
C ILE A 314 -4.26 -17.66 -19.34
N LEU A 315 -4.13 -18.94 -18.99
CA LEU A 315 -2.89 -19.51 -18.47
C LEU A 315 -1.75 -19.41 -19.48
N LEU A 316 -2.03 -19.65 -20.77
CA LEU A 316 -1.06 -19.47 -21.86
C LEU A 316 -0.68 -18.00 -22.05
N PHE A 317 -1.62 -17.06 -21.94
CA PHE A 317 -1.34 -15.62 -21.99
C PHE A 317 -0.47 -15.17 -20.82
N ILE A 318 -0.76 -15.68 -19.62
CA ILE A 318 0.07 -15.45 -18.42
C ILE A 318 1.46 -16.07 -18.63
N GLU A 319 1.55 -17.30 -19.14
CA GLU A 319 2.83 -17.95 -19.47
C GLU A 319 3.64 -17.16 -20.49
N GLU A 320 3.02 -16.70 -21.57
CA GLU A 320 3.64 -15.92 -22.63
C GLU A 320 4.15 -14.57 -22.09
N TYR A 321 3.38 -13.95 -21.18
CA TYR A 321 3.83 -12.77 -20.45
C TYR A 321 5.06 -13.04 -19.57
N PHE A 322 5.06 -14.12 -18.79
CA PHE A 322 6.23 -14.51 -17.99
C PHE A 322 7.45 -14.83 -18.84
N ARG A 323 7.24 -15.46 -20.00
CA ARG A 323 8.27 -15.75 -21.00
C ARG A 323 8.85 -14.48 -21.60
N TYR A 324 8.01 -13.47 -21.86
CA TYR A 324 8.43 -12.14 -22.33
C TYR A 324 9.24 -11.36 -21.28
N VAL A 325 8.98 -11.58 -19.99
CA VAL A 325 9.73 -10.94 -18.88
C VAL A 325 10.94 -11.78 -18.42
N GLY A 326 11.24 -12.90 -19.09
CA GLY A 326 12.45 -13.70 -18.84
C GLY A 326 12.45 -14.52 -17.54
N LEU A 327 11.30 -14.68 -16.88
CA LEU A 327 11.16 -15.46 -15.65
C LEU A 327 10.46 -16.79 -15.98
N SER A 328 11.22 -17.89 -15.99
CA SER A 328 10.69 -19.26 -16.07
C SER A 328 10.07 -19.68 -14.72
N ILE A 329 8.99 -19.00 -14.30
CA ILE A 329 8.29 -19.22 -13.02
C ILE A 329 7.01 -20.07 -13.21
N SER A 330 6.81 -20.68 -14.39
CA SER A 330 5.58 -21.46 -14.66
C SER A 330 5.38 -22.61 -13.67
N ALA A 331 6.47 -23.22 -13.17
CA ALA A 331 6.40 -24.28 -12.16
C ALA A 331 5.96 -23.77 -10.78
N PHE A 332 6.60 -22.73 -10.25
CA PHE A 332 6.31 -22.20 -8.91
C PHE A 332 4.90 -21.61 -8.80
N TYR A 333 4.40 -20.96 -9.88
CA TYR A 333 3.05 -20.40 -9.89
C TYR A 333 1.96 -21.48 -10.07
N MET A 334 2.22 -22.50 -10.89
CA MET A 334 1.35 -23.70 -10.97
C MET A 334 1.26 -24.42 -9.63
N GLU A 335 2.37 -24.52 -8.90
CA GLU A 335 2.44 -25.20 -7.61
C GLU A 335 1.73 -24.39 -6.50
N LEU A 336 1.84 -23.05 -6.53
CA LEU A 336 1.08 -22.14 -5.66
C LEU A 336 -0.43 -22.14 -5.94
N ILE A 337 -0.85 -22.30 -7.19
CA ILE A 337 -2.27 -22.45 -7.57
C ILE A 337 -2.81 -23.82 -7.15
N ASN A 338 -2.01 -24.88 -7.28
CA ASN A 338 -2.42 -26.25 -6.96
C ASN A 338 -2.44 -26.52 -5.44
N HIS A 339 -1.64 -25.81 -4.63
CA HIS A 339 -1.57 -26.00 -3.19
C HIS A 339 -1.86 -24.71 -2.39
N PRO A 340 -3.13 -24.23 -2.35
CA PRO A 340 -3.50 -23.05 -1.56
C PRO A 340 -3.36 -23.24 -0.04
N LYS A 341 -3.14 -24.48 0.43
CA LYS A 341 -2.98 -24.82 1.86
C LYS A 341 -1.54 -24.71 2.38
N LEU A 342 -0.54 -24.49 1.51
CA LEU A 342 0.88 -24.49 1.93
C LEU A 342 1.32 -23.21 2.68
N PHE A 343 0.44 -22.22 2.82
CA PHE A 343 0.70 -20.93 3.49
C PHE A 343 -0.28 -20.63 4.63
N LEU A 344 -0.90 -21.67 5.21
CA LEU A 344 -1.71 -21.59 6.42
C LEU A 344 -0.89 -21.92 7.66
#